data_AF-A0A9N9SCG6-F1
#
_entry.id   AF-A0A9N9SCG6-F1
#
_cell.length_a   1.000
_cell.length_b   1.000
_cell.length_c   1.000
_cell.angle_alpha   90.00
_cell.angle_beta   90.00
_cell.angle_gamma   90.00
#
_symmetry.space_group_name_H-M   'P 1'
#
loop_
_entity.id
_entity.type
_entity.pdbx_description
1 polymer ?
#
loop_
_entity_poly.entity_id
_entity_poly.type
_entity_poly.pdbx_seq_one_letter_code
_entity_poly.pdbx_strand_id
1 'polypeptide(L)'
;MSTQKISSADILSEFFEVLVHNIIYQKKIYPDTIFTAKKKYGILVYQSIHPDVNEYINQCMKAVNFHARKKQLKRLFLCFHSDQAIFEKYVFEVLHLSDFVEEG
;
A
#
# COMPACT_ATOMS: atom_id res chain seq x y z
N MET A 1 0.83 17.53 -23.53
CA MET A 1 0.31 16.74 -22.39
C MET A 1 1.30 15.64 -22.11
N SER A 2 2.04 15.74 -21.01
CA SER A 2 3.14 14.82 -20.67
C SER A 2 2.59 13.43 -20.37
N THR A 3 2.89 12.46 -21.23
CA THR A 3 2.67 11.04 -20.99
C THR A 3 3.52 10.62 -19.80
N GLN A 4 2.95 10.57 -18.59
CA GLN A 4 3.69 10.02 -17.45
C GLN A 4 3.80 8.51 -17.64
N LYS A 5 5.01 8.04 -17.92
CA LYS A 5 5.35 6.62 -17.95
C LYS A 5 5.12 6.05 -16.54
N ILE A 6 4.13 5.18 -16.40
CA ILE A 6 3.87 4.46 -15.14
C ILE A 6 5.11 3.61 -14.84
N SER A 7 5.77 3.88 -13.72
CA SER A 7 6.95 3.11 -13.30
C SER A 7 6.56 1.89 -12.48
N SER A 8 7.48 0.93 -12.34
CA SER A 8 7.20 -0.24 -11.49
C SER A 8 7.04 0.16 -10.01
N ALA A 9 7.69 1.26 -9.60
CA ALA A 9 7.51 1.84 -8.28
C ALA A 9 6.07 2.37 -8.04
N ASP A 10 5.40 2.89 -9.08
CA ASP A 10 4.02 3.36 -8.98
C ASP A 10 3.05 2.20 -8.77
N ILE A 11 3.23 1.13 -9.54
CA ILE A 11 2.44 -0.09 -9.42
C ILE A 11 2.63 -0.71 -8.02
N LEU A 12 3.88 -0.81 -7.56
CA LEU A 12 4.18 -1.35 -6.23
C LEU A 12 3.58 -0.50 -5.10
N SER A 13 3.65 0.84 -5.23
CA SER A 13 3.04 1.75 -4.26
C SER A 13 1.52 1.62 -4.23
N GLU A 14 0.87 1.53 -5.38
CA GLU A 14 -0.59 1.31 -5.44
C GLU A 14 -0.96 -0.03 -4.82
N PHE A 15 -0.19 -1.09 -5.10
CA PHE A 15 -0.41 -2.40 -4.53
C PHE A 15 -0.33 -2.37 -3.00
N PHE A 16 0.71 -1.75 -2.44
CA PHE A 16 0.83 -1.62 -0.99
C PHE A 16 -0.29 -0.78 -0.38
N GLU A 17 -0.75 0.27 -1.06
CA GLU A 17 -1.89 1.07 -0.58
C GLU A 17 -3.15 0.19 -0.44
N VAL A 18 -3.48 -0.56 -1.49
CA VAL A 18 -4.65 -1.45 -1.51
C VAL A 18 -4.51 -2.55 -0.46
N LEU A 19 -3.31 -3.09 -0.32
CA LEU A 19 -3.00 -4.13 0.66
C LEU A 19 -3.19 -3.63 2.09
N VAL A 20 -2.66 -2.45 2.42
CA VAL A 20 -2.80 -1.85 3.76
C VAL A 20 -4.27 -1.65 4.11
N HIS A 21 -5.06 -1.05 3.20
CA HIS A 21 -6.50 -0.89 3.43
C HIS A 21 -7.20 -2.23 3.68
N ASN A 22 -6.88 -3.25 2.90
CA ASN A 22 -7.50 -4.57 3.00
C ASN A 22 -7.11 -5.29 4.31
N ILE A 23 -5.85 -5.22 4.72
CA ILE A 23 -5.39 -5.80 5.99
C ILE A 23 -6.09 -5.14 7.17
N ILE A 24 -6.15 -3.81 7.20
CA ILE A 24 -6.80 -3.05 8.28
C ILE A 24 -8.29 -3.42 8.37
N TYR A 25 -8.98 -3.56 7.23
CA TYR A 25 -10.36 -4.03 7.17
C TYR A 25 -10.52 -5.46 7.71
N GLN A 26 -9.70 -6.40 7.25
CA GLN A 26 -9.77 -7.80 7.70
C GLN A 26 -9.49 -7.95 9.19
N LYS A 27 -8.62 -7.09 9.74
CA LYS A 27 -8.26 -7.08 11.16
C LYS A 27 -9.25 -6.34 12.04
N LYS A 28 -10.30 -5.74 11.47
CA LYS A 28 -11.34 -4.99 12.20
C LYS A 28 -10.75 -3.91 13.12
N ILE A 29 -9.65 -3.28 12.68
CA ILE A 29 -8.99 -2.20 13.43
C ILE A 29 -9.84 -0.94 13.41
N TYR A 30 -10.60 -0.74 12.33
CA TYR A 30 -11.65 0.27 12.25
C TYR A 30 -13.00 -0.36 11.95
N PRO A 31 -14.11 0.33 12.28
CA PRO A 31 -15.45 -0.14 11.98
C PRO A 31 -15.68 -0.38 10.48
N ASP A 32 -16.46 -1.40 10.14
CA ASP A 32 -16.77 -1.73 8.75
C ASP A 32 -17.51 -0.61 8.01
N THR A 33 -18.19 0.27 8.74
CA THR A 33 -18.94 1.41 8.20
C THR A 33 -18.06 2.43 7.48
N ILE A 34 -16.76 2.46 7.77
CA ILE A 34 -15.81 3.36 7.11
C ILE A 34 -15.15 2.73 5.89
N PHE A 35 -15.55 1.52 5.47
CA PHE A 35 -14.99 0.86 4.31
C PHE A 35 -16.03 0.69 3.20
N THR A 36 -15.58 0.87 1.97
CA THR A 36 -16.35 0.56 0.77
C THR A 36 -15.67 -0.54 -0.02
N ALA A 37 -16.48 -1.44 -0.58
CA ALA A 37 -15.98 -2.45 -1.50
C ALA A 37 -15.61 -1.80 -2.85
N LYS A 38 -14.48 -2.21 -3.42
CA LYS A 38 -13.99 -1.78 -4.73
C LYS A 38 -13.41 -2.98 -5.47
N LYS A 39 -13.51 -2.99 -6.80
CA LYS A 39 -12.90 -4.02 -7.63
C LYS A 39 -11.50 -3.56 -8.05
N LYS A 40 -10.46 -4.24 -7.59
CA LYS A 40 -9.06 -4.02 -7.99
C LYS A 40 -8.37 -5.36 -8.23
N TYR A 41 -7.47 -5.39 -9.21
CA TYR A 41 -6.73 -6.62 -9.60
C TYR A 41 -7.65 -7.82 -9.90
N GLY A 42 -8.85 -7.56 -10.42
CA GLY A 42 -9.84 -8.61 -10.71
C GLY A 42 -10.61 -9.15 -9.50
N ILE A 43 -10.27 -8.74 -8.27
CA ILE A 43 -10.90 -9.20 -7.03
C ILE A 43 -11.63 -8.06 -6.30
N LEU A 44 -12.47 -8.44 -5.32
CA LEU A 44 -13.11 -7.49 -4.41
C LEU A 44 -12.13 -7.14 -3.28
N VAL A 45 -11.87 -5.86 -3.09
CA VAL A 45 -11.05 -5.31 -2.00
C VAL A 45 -11.84 -4.25 -1.24
N TYR A 46 -11.44 -3.97 -0.01
CA TYR A 46 -12.06 -2.93 0.81
C TYR A 46 -11.11 -1.74 0.95
N GLN A 47 -11.65 -0.54 0.76
CA GLN A 47 -10.91 0.72 0.91
C GLN A 47 -11.63 1.63 1.88
N SER A 48 -10.87 2.31 2.75
CA SER A 48 -11.40 3.28 3.70
C SER A 48 -11.96 4.50 2.95
N ILE A 49 -13.04 5.07 3.47
CA ILE A 49 -13.59 6.36 3.05
C ILE A 49 -13.34 7.47 4.10
N HIS A 50 -12.73 7.12 5.24
CA HIS A 50 -12.42 8.09 6.28
C HIS A 50 -11.22 8.96 5.87
N PRO A 51 -11.36 10.29 5.88
CA PRO A 51 -10.33 11.21 5.36
C PRO A 51 -9.01 11.05 6.11
N ASP A 52 -9.01 11.00 7.44
CA ASP A 52 -7.78 10.94 8.23
C ASP A 52 -7.01 9.63 8.04
N VAL A 53 -7.72 8.50 7.92
CA VAL A 53 -7.12 7.19 7.68
C VAL A 53 -6.48 7.17 6.29
N ASN A 54 -7.19 7.70 5.30
CA ASN A 54 -6.72 7.75 3.93
C ASN A 54 -5.52 8.70 3.80
N GLU A 55 -5.55 9.85 4.47
CA GLU A 55 -4.44 10.80 4.46
C GLU A 55 -3.20 10.20 5.11
N TYR A 56 -3.33 9.52 6.25
CA TYR A 56 -2.23 8.81 6.90
C TYR A 56 -1.60 7.75 5.98
N ILE A 57 -2.43 6.87 5.40
CA ILE A 57 -1.96 5.84 4.48
C ILE A 57 -1.27 6.48 3.26
N ASN A 58 -1.86 7.52 2.68
CA ASN A 58 -1.29 8.23 1.53
C ASN A 58 0.08 8.85 1.85
N GLN A 59 0.25 9.44 3.03
CA GLN A 59 1.54 9.98 3.47
C GLN A 59 2.60 8.87 3.59
N CYS A 60 2.24 7.72 4.16
CA CYS A 60 3.12 6.56 4.19
C CYS A 60 3.48 6.07 2.77
N MET A 61 2.50 5.98 1.88
CA MET A 61 2.72 5.52 0.50
C MET A 61 3.59 6.47 -0.32
N LYS A 62 3.56 7.79 -0.06
CA LYS A 62 4.51 8.74 -0.67
C LYS A 62 5.96 8.39 -0.35
N ALA A 63 6.25 8.03 0.91
CA ALA A 63 7.59 7.60 1.31
C ALA A 63 7.97 6.26 0.65
N VAL A 64 7.04 5.31 0.59
CA VAL A 64 7.22 4.02 -0.10
C VAL A 64 7.57 4.25 -1.58
N ASN A 65 6.79 5.06 -2.29
CA ASN A 65 7.01 5.39 -3.70
C ASN A 65 8.37 6.06 -3.91
N PHE A 66 8.74 7.03 -3.06
CA PHE A 66 10.04 7.71 -3.13
C PHE A 66 11.21 6.74 -3.00
N HIS A 67 11.19 5.83 -2.02
CA HIS A 67 12.25 4.84 -1.84
C HIS A 67 12.22 3.75 -2.91
N ALA A 68 11.04 3.36 -3.40
CA ALA A 68 10.89 2.39 -4.48
C ALA A 68 11.46 2.92 -5.80
N ARG A 69 11.19 4.19 -6.16
CA ARG A 69 11.75 4.84 -7.37
C ARG A 69 13.28 4.90 -7.34
N LYS A 70 13.86 5.06 -6.15
CA LYS A 70 15.32 5.03 -5.95
C LYS A 70 15.90 3.62 -5.88
N LYS A 71 15.08 2.56 -6.00
CA LYS A 71 15.48 1.16 -5.81
C LYS A 71 16.11 0.90 -4.43
N GLN A 72 15.69 1.66 -3.42
CA GLN A 72 16.19 1.59 -2.05
C GLN A 72 15.22 0.93 -1.07
N LEU A 73 13.97 0.73 -1.49
CA LEU A 73 12.97 0.02 -0.70
C LEU A 73 13.29 -1.48 -0.67
N LYS A 74 13.76 -1.97 0.48
CA LYS A 74 14.08 -3.40 0.70
C LYS A 74 12.95 -4.15 1.40
N ARG A 75 12.36 -3.54 2.43
CA ARG A 75 11.31 -4.16 3.25
C ARG A 75 10.30 -3.13 3.69
N LEU A 76 9.03 -3.53 3.72
CA LEU A 76 7.93 -2.78 4.32
C LEU A 76 7.42 -3.56 5.54
N PHE A 77 7.27 -2.85 6.66
CA PHE A 77 6.71 -3.39 7.88
C PHE A 77 5.38 -2.71 8.17
N LEU A 78 4.32 -3.50 8.31
CA LEU A 78 3.04 -3.04 8.83
C LEU A 78 2.83 -3.69 10.20
N CYS A 79 2.97 -2.88 11.24
CA CYS A 79 2.93 -3.33 12.63
C CYS A 79 1.67 -2.81 13.31
N PHE A 80 0.97 -3.69 14.03
CA PHE A 80 -0.16 -3.33 14.87
C PHE A 80 0.25 -3.40 16.34
N HIS A 81 0.10 -2.27 17.01
CA HIS A 81 0.49 -2.08 18.40
C HIS A 81 -0.78 -1.89 19.24
N SER A 82 -0.84 -2.61 20.36
CA SER A 82 -1.72 -2.28 21.48
C SER A 82 -0.88 -1.55 22.54
N ASP A 83 -1.51 -0.84 23.47
CA ASP A 83 -0.86 -0.03 24.51
C ASP A 83 0.20 -0.80 25.33
N GLN A 84 0.20 -2.13 25.31
CA GLN A 84 1.10 -2.97 26.10
C GLN A 84 1.99 -3.94 25.29
N ALA A 85 1.75 -4.16 23.98
CA ALA A 85 2.57 -5.05 23.15
C ALA A 85 2.31 -4.90 21.64
N ILE A 86 3.32 -5.25 20.82
CA ILE A 86 3.12 -5.51 19.38
C ILE A 86 2.31 -6.79 19.27
N PHE A 87 1.08 -6.69 18.77
CA PHE A 87 0.21 -7.84 18.62
C PHE A 87 0.45 -8.56 17.30
N GLU A 88 0.77 -7.83 16.23
CA GLU A 88 0.93 -8.45 14.90
C GLU A 88 1.81 -7.62 13.98
N LYS A 89 2.56 -8.30 13.10
CA LYS A 89 3.49 -7.68 12.16
C LYS A 89 3.45 -8.39 10.82
N TYR A 90 3.17 -7.62 9.77
CA TYR A 90 3.30 -8.04 8.38
C TYR A 90 4.64 -7.55 7.83
N VAL A 91 5.39 -8.46 7.22
CA VAL A 91 6.70 -8.17 6.62
C VAL A 91 6.63 -8.45 5.13
N PHE A 92 6.86 -7.43 4.33
CA PHE A 92 6.95 -7.55 2.88
C PHE A 92 8.38 -7.29 2.45
N GLU A 93 9.02 -8.28 1.85
CA GLU A 93 10.37 -8.15 1.30
C GLU A 93 10.30 -7.89 -0.21
N VAL A 94 10.94 -6.81 -0.64
CA VAL A 94 11.02 -6.43 -2.06
C VAL A 94 12.29 -7.06 -2.62
N LEU A 95 12.12 -8.18 -3.32
CA LEU A 95 13.23 -8.97 -3.85
C LEU A 95 13.89 -8.31 -5.07
N HIS A 96 13.06 -7.93 -6.05
CA HIS A 96 13.52 -7.32 -7.28
C HIS A 96 12.50 -6.31 -7.78
N LEU A 97 12.95 -5.10 -8.06
CA LEU A 97 12.14 -4.04 -8.65
C LEU A 97 12.86 -3.52 -9.90
N SER A 98 12.46 -4.07 -11.05
CA SER A 98 12.91 -3.65 -12.38
C SER A 98 11.81 -2.89 -13.08
N ASP A 99 12.17 -1.80 -13.73
CA ASP A 99 11.26 -1.15 -14.66
C ASP A 99 11.09 -2.00 -15.91
N PHE A 100 9.88 -2.01 -16.46
CA PHE A 100 9.61 -2.61 -17.75
C PHE A 100 10.40 -1.84 -18.82
N VAL A 101 11.40 -2.50 -19.39
CA VAL A 101 12.01 -2.06 -20.64
C VAL A 101 11.05 -2.51 -21.72
N GLU A 102 10.24 -1.60 -22.25
CA GLU A 102 9.62 -1.84 -23.55
C GLU A 102 10.76 -1.84 -24.58
N GLU A 103 11.16 -3.02 -25.05
CA GLU A 103 11.87 -3.11 -26.33
C GLU A 103 10.90 -2.65 -27.42
N GLY A 104 11.33 -1.64 -28.17
CA GLY A 104 10.52 -0.95 -29.18
C GLY A 104 10.30 -1.74 -30.47
#